data_AF-A0A0M3IXI0-F1
#
_entry.id   AF-A0A0M3IXI0-F1
#
_cell.length_a   1.000
_cell.length_b   1.000
_cell.length_c   1.000
_cell.angle_alpha   90.00
_cell.angle_beta   90.00
_cell.angle_gamma   90.00
#
_symmetry.space_group_name_H-M   'P 1'
#
loop_
_entity.id
_entity.type
_entity.pdbx_description
1 polymer ?
#
loop_
_entity_poly.entity_id
_entity_poly.type
_entity_poly.pdbx_seq_one_letter_code
_entity_poly.pdbx_strand_id
1 'polypeptide(L)'
;MEDVDVDLSVATQGALFFEKGFMWDIAAEFGAAIVFAEHRYYGKTHPFGNESYASVSNLGYLSSEQALADYAQLIQYLRNERLKNAINSTVIAFGGSYGGMLAAWIRIKYPHLVE
;
A
#
# COMPACT_ATOMS: atom_id res chain seq x y z
N MET A 1 14.71 23.55 -12.36
CA MET A 1 14.08 22.77 -11.29
C MET A 1 13.61 21.52 -12.01
N GLU A 2 14.42 20.47 -11.99
CA GLU A 2 14.14 19.27 -12.78
C GLU A 2 12.91 18.58 -12.19
N ASP A 3 11.97 18.24 -13.06
CA ASP A 3 10.78 17.48 -12.75
C ASP A 3 11.22 16.05 -12.40
N VAL A 4 11.32 15.76 -11.10
CA VAL A 4 11.65 14.41 -10.62
C VAL A 4 10.35 13.59 -10.68
N ASP A 5 10.32 12.61 -11.57
CA ASP A 5 9.29 11.56 -11.58
C ASP A 5 9.36 10.82 -10.24
N VAL A 6 8.32 10.93 -9.41
CA VAL A 6 8.29 10.30 -8.09
C VAL A 6 7.72 8.90 -8.23
N ASP A 7 8.55 7.87 -8.31
CA ASP A 7 8.03 6.49 -8.26
C ASP A 7 7.34 6.21 -6.90
N LEU A 8 6.23 5.47 -6.90
CA LEU A 8 5.47 5.20 -5.67
C LEU A 8 5.69 3.74 -5.23
N SER A 9 6.41 3.55 -4.14
CA SER A 9 6.56 2.22 -3.54
C SER A 9 5.52 2.02 -2.43
N VAL A 10 4.56 1.11 -2.63
CA VAL A 10 3.54 0.78 -1.61
C VAL A 10 3.93 -0.52 -0.91
N ALA A 11 4.32 -0.41 0.36
CA ALA A 11 4.52 -1.55 1.23
C ALA A 11 3.21 -1.97 1.88
N THR A 12 2.88 -3.26 1.73
CA THR A 12 1.82 -3.93 2.46
C THR A 12 2.43 -4.65 3.67
N GLN A 13 1.72 -4.58 4.80
CA GLN A 13 2.20 -4.85 6.16
C GLN A 13 3.26 -5.97 6.32
N GLY A 14 4.38 -5.63 6.97
CA GLY A 14 5.42 -6.57 7.41
C GLY A 14 6.52 -5.85 8.22
N ALA A 15 6.83 -6.34 9.42
CA ALA A 15 7.75 -5.69 10.38
C ALA A 15 9.20 -5.54 9.87
N LEU A 16 9.58 -6.21 8.78
CA LEU A 16 10.95 -6.29 8.29
C LEU A 16 11.42 -5.06 7.48
N PHE A 17 10.56 -4.09 7.20
CA PHE A 17 10.87 -2.95 6.31
C PHE A 17 10.99 -1.59 7.04
N PHE A 18 10.75 -1.56 8.35
CA PHE A 18 10.52 -0.31 9.10
C PHE A 18 11.78 0.50 9.45
N GLU A 19 12.98 -0.09 9.39
CA GLU A 19 14.22 0.62 9.74
C GLU A 19 15.30 0.41 8.66
N LYS A 20 15.49 1.39 7.76
CA LYS A 20 16.61 1.48 6.81
C LYS A 20 16.93 0.18 6.04
N GLY A 21 15.91 -0.60 5.72
CA GLY A 21 16.03 -1.79 4.88
C GLY A 21 16.00 -1.47 3.39
N PHE A 22 16.10 -2.51 2.56
CA PHE A 22 16.14 -2.47 1.09
C PHE A 22 15.25 -1.41 0.41
N MET A 23 14.02 -1.20 0.88
CA MET A 23 13.10 -0.21 0.31
C MET A 23 13.61 1.23 0.40
N TRP A 24 14.34 1.57 1.46
CA TRP A 24 14.91 2.91 1.64
C TRP A 24 16.08 3.17 0.71
N ASP A 25 16.92 2.14 0.50
CA ASP A 25 18.08 2.22 -0.39
C ASP A 25 17.63 2.41 -1.84
N ILE A 26 16.72 1.55 -2.31
CA ILE A 26 16.22 1.64 -3.70
C ILE A 26 15.38 2.90 -3.91
N ALA A 27 14.57 3.32 -2.93
CA ALA A 27 13.78 4.53 -3.10
C ALA A 27 14.65 5.78 -3.26
N ALA A 28 15.78 5.84 -2.55
CA ALA A 28 16.76 6.90 -2.74
C ALA A 28 17.41 6.85 -4.14
N GLU A 29 17.68 5.64 -4.67
CA GLU A 29 18.23 5.45 -6.01
C GLU A 29 17.26 5.86 -7.13
N PHE A 30 15.97 5.53 -6.99
CA PHE A 30 14.93 5.81 -7.98
C PHE A 30 14.18 7.14 -7.76
N GLY A 31 14.51 7.91 -6.72
CA GLY A 31 13.75 9.12 -6.39
C GLY A 31 12.30 8.86 -5.96
N ALA A 32 12.05 7.68 -5.39
CA ALA A 32 10.71 7.19 -5.09
C ALA A 32 10.17 7.68 -3.74
N ALA A 33 8.87 7.92 -3.68
CA ALA A 33 8.13 8.04 -2.44
C ALA A 33 7.85 6.64 -1.84
N ILE A 34 8.09 6.50 -0.54
CA ILE A 34 7.76 5.29 0.21
C ILE A 34 6.43 5.49 0.94
N VAL A 35 5.51 4.55 0.77
CA VAL A 35 4.23 4.53 1.46
C VAL A 35 4.03 3.17 2.14
N PHE A 36 3.81 3.20 3.45
CA PHE A 36 3.39 2.03 4.22
C PHE A 36 1.88 2.06 4.38
N ALA A 37 1.18 1.11 3.77
CA ALA A 37 -0.26 0.98 3.87
C ALA A 37 -0.64 -0.05 4.95
N GLU A 38 -1.23 0.43 6.04
CA GLU A 38 -1.70 -0.44 7.12
C GLU A 38 -2.91 -1.27 6.64
N HIS A 39 -2.90 -2.57 6.92
CA HIS A 39 -3.99 -3.46 6.53
C HIS A 39 -5.22 -3.20 7.40
N ARG A 40 -6.41 -3.19 6.81
CA ARG A 40 -7.67 -3.12 7.56
C ARG A 40 -7.73 -4.15 8.68
N TYR A 41 -8.29 -3.76 9.82
CA TYR A 41 -8.33 -4.48 11.11
C TYR A 41 -7.02 -4.53 11.89
N TYR A 42 -5.87 -4.17 11.35
CA TYR A 42 -4.60 -4.24 12.08
C TYR A 42 -4.15 -2.87 12.58
N GLY A 43 -3.36 -2.88 13.65
CA GLY A 43 -2.73 -1.69 14.22
C GLY A 43 -3.76 -0.64 14.68
N LYS A 44 -3.87 0.47 13.96
CA LYS A 44 -4.84 1.54 14.24
C LYS A 44 -5.99 1.58 13.23
N THR A 45 -5.92 0.78 12.16
CA THR A 45 -6.87 0.81 11.05
C THR A 45 -8.03 -0.14 11.33
N HIS A 46 -9.07 0.36 11.98
CA HIS A 46 -10.24 -0.43 12.39
C HIS A 46 -11.52 0.13 11.76
N PRO A 47 -12.16 -0.57 10.79
CA PRO A 47 -13.33 -0.05 10.07
C PRO A 47 -14.51 0.32 10.97
N PHE A 48 -14.66 -0.35 12.13
CA PHE A 48 -15.71 -0.09 13.12
C PHE A 48 -15.14 0.32 14.49
N GLY A 49 -13.91 0.86 14.53
CA GLY A 49 -13.24 1.18 15.78
C GLY A 49 -13.13 -0.04 16.71
N ASN A 50 -13.43 0.14 18.00
CA ASN A 50 -13.38 -0.93 19.01
C ASN A 50 -14.36 -2.08 18.70
N GLU A 51 -15.42 -1.83 17.94
CA GLU A 51 -16.43 -2.82 17.58
C GLU A 51 -16.04 -3.68 16.37
N SER A 52 -14.85 -3.47 15.79
CA SER A 52 -14.40 -4.21 14.59
C SER A 52 -14.36 -5.72 14.80
N TYR A 53 -14.16 -6.16 16.04
CA TYR A 53 -14.09 -7.56 16.43
C TYR A 53 -15.35 -8.06 17.16
N ALA A 54 -16.36 -7.20 17.36
CA ALA A 54 -17.48 -7.49 18.24
C ALA A 54 -18.50 -8.48 17.65
N SER A 55 -18.54 -8.66 16.33
CA SER A 55 -19.49 -9.55 15.66
C SER A 55 -18.94 -10.16 14.37
N VAL A 56 -19.53 -11.29 13.96
CA VAL A 56 -19.23 -11.92 12.66
C VAL A 56 -19.55 -10.99 11.50
N SER A 57 -20.59 -10.15 11.61
CA SER A 57 -20.92 -9.17 10.56
C SER A 57 -19.83 -8.11 10.41
N ASN A 58 -19.28 -7.63 11.53
CA ASN A 58 -18.20 -6.64 11.51
C ASN A 58 -16.89 -7.29 11.05
N LEU A 59 -16.62 -8.54 11.42
CA LEU A 59 -15.47 -9.30 10.92
C LEU A 59 -15.60 -9.69 9.44
N GLY A 60 -16.80 -9.68 8.87
CA GLY A 60 -17.05 -10.06 7.48
C GLY A 60 -16.27 -9.22 6.45
N TYR A 61 -15.77 -8.03 6.82
CA TYR A 61 -14.96 -7.18 5.94
C TYR A 61 -13.44 -7.39 6.09
N LEU A 62 -13.01 -8.30 6.97
CA LEU A 62 -11.62 -8.73 7.09
C LEU A 62 -11.31 -9.81 6.03
N SER A 63 -11.02 -9.36 4.81
CA SER A 63 -10.59 -10.24 3.72
C SER A 63 -9.49 -9.60 2.87
N SER A 64 -8.75 -10.43 2.15
CA SER A 64 -7.70 -10.01 1.23
C SER A 64 -8.23 -9.12 0.11
N GLU A 65 -9.36 -9.48 -0.48
CA GLU A 65 -10.01 -8.78 -1.60
C GLU A 65 -10.34 -7.35 -1.20
N GLN A 66 -10.86 -7.20 0.01
CA GLN A 66 -11.19 -5.93 0.61
C GLN A 66 -9.94 -5.10 0.94
N ALA A 67 -8.86 -5.72 1.42
CA ALA A 67 -7.59 -5.03 1.64
C ALA A 67 -6.94 -4.56 0.32
N LEU A 68 -7.00 -5.39 -0.73
CA LEU A 68 -6.52 -5.01 -2.06
C LEU A 68 -7.30 -3.82 -2.63
N ALA A 69 -8.62 -3.78 -2.39
CA ALA A 69 -9.45 -2.64 -2.78
C ALA A 69 -9.07 -1.35 -2.03
N ASP A 70 -8.74 -1.43 -0.74
CA ASP A 70 -8.22 -0.26 0.02
C ASP A 70 -6.92 0.24 -0.58
N TYR A 71 -5.99 -0.66 -0.89
CA TYR A 71 -4.71 -0.28 -1.49
C TYR A 71 -4.89 0.34 -2.87
N ALA A 72 -5.78 -0.20 -3.71
CA ALA A 72 -6.11 0.37 -5.00
C ALA A 72 -6.72 1.78 -4.89
N GLN A 73 -7.58 2.02 -3.90
CA GLN A 73 -8.12 3.37 -3.63
C GLN A 73 -7.04 4.31 -3.10
N LEU A 74 -6.19 3.84 -2.18
CA LEU A 74 -5.10 4.62 -1.61
C LEU A 74 -4.10 5.04 -2.69
N ILE A 75 -3.71 4.15 -3.60
CA ILE A 75 -2.83 4.46 -4.73
C ILE A 75 -3.43 5.59 -5.58
N GLN A 76 -4.70 5.48 -5.95
CA GLN A 76 -5.37 6.51 -6.75
C GLN A 76 -5.45 7.85 -6.02
N TYR A 77 -5.82 7.84 -4.73
CA TYR A 77 -5.83 9.04 -3.91
C TYR A 77 -4.44 9.69 -3.84
N LEU A 78 -3.39 8.88 -3.66
CA LEU A 78 -2.02 9.39 -3.59
C LEU A 78 -1.58 10.02 -4.91
N ARG A 79 -1.80 9.32 -6.04
CA ARG A 79 -1.39 9.78 -7.38
C ARG A 79 -2.17 11.01 -7.85
N ASN A 80 -3.47 11.05 -7.59
CA ASN A 80 -4.36 12.03 -8.19
C ASN A 80 -4.63 13.25 -7.30
N GLU A 81 -4.55 13.08 -5.97
CA GLU A 81 -5.04 14.11 -5.04
C GLU A 81 -3.97 14.56 -4.02
N ARG A 82 -3.14 13.64 -3.52
CA ARG A 82 -2.25 13.94 -2.39
C ARG A 82 -0.83 14.35 -2.78
N LEU A 83 -0.21 13.61 -3.70
CA LEU A 83 1.18 13.81 -4.11
C LEU A 83 1.22 14.62 -5.41
N LYS A 84 1.88 15.79 -5.35
CA LYS A 84 2.09 16.61 -6.54
C LYS A 84 3.03 15.86 -7.50
N ASN A 85 2.72 15.91 -8.78
CA ASN A 85 3.47 15.25 -9.87
C ASN A 85 3.44 13.70 -9.85
N ALA A 86 2.56 13.08 -9.06
CA ALA A 86 2.47 11.62 -8.98
C ALA A 86 1.48 10.98 -9.98
N ILE A 87 0.83 11.78 -10.82
CA ILE A 87 -0.24 11.33 -11.73
C ILE A 87 0.29 10.26 -12.69
N ASN A 88 1.52 10.39 -13.18
CA ASN A 88 2.17 9.48 -14.12
C ASN A 88 3.18 8.52 -13.48
N SER A 89 3.27 8.51 -12.16
CA SER A 89 4.25 7.69 -11.43
C SER A 89 3.99 6.20 -11.57
N THR A 90 5.08 5.46 -11.74
CA THR A 90 5.08 4.00 -11.64
C THR A 90 4.82 3.59 -10.19
N VAL A 91 4.03 2.53 -9.98
CA VAL A 91 3.77 2.03 -8.62
C VAL A 91 4.32 0.62 -8.49
N ILE A 92 5.21 0.40 -7.51
CA ILE A 92 5.75 -0.93 -7.22
C ILE A 92 5.27 -1.38 -5.84
N ALA A 93 4.67 -2.57 -5.78
CA ALA A 93 4.19 -3.14 -4.54
C ALA A 93 5.28 -3.98 -3.85
N PHE A 94 5.48 -3.74 -2.55
CA PHE A 94 6.40 -4.49 -1.72
C PHE A 94 5.66 -5.21 -0.58
N GLY A 95 6.18 -6.36 -0.19
CA GLY A 95 5.67 -7.10 0.96
C GLY A 95 6.44 -8.38 1.21
N GLY A 96 6.41 -8.85 2.45
CA GLY A 96 6.97 -10.15 2.86
C GLY A 96 5.90 -11.01 3.54
N SER A 97 6.03 -12.34 3.46
CA SER A 97 5.02 -13.28 3.99
C SER A 97 3.63 -12.98 3.39
N TYR A 98 2.57 -12.86 4.21
CA TYR A 98 1.24 -12.46 3.74
C TYR A 98 1.23 -11.12 2.99
N GLY A 99 2.07 -10.14 3.40
CA GLY A 99 2.26 -8.91 2.62
C GLY A 99 2.84 -9.18 1.23
N GLY A 100 3.71 -10.18 1.08
CA GLY A 100 4.22 -10.60 -0.23
C GLY A 100 3.12 -11.20 -1.11
N MET A 101 2.19 -11.97 -0.52
CA MET A 101 1.01 -12.46 -1.23
C MET A 101 0.13 -11.30 -1.70
N LEU A 102 -0.12 -10.31 -0.84
CA LEU A 102 -0.87 -9.10 -1.20
C LEU A 102 -0.19 -8.30 -2.30
N ALA A 103 1.14 -8.13 -2.25
CA ALA A 103 1.92 -7.47 -3.30
C ALA A 103 1.81 -8.18 -4.66
N ALA A 104 1.87 -9.52 -4.67
CA ALA A 104 1.66 -10.29 -5.90
C ALA A 104 0.20 -10.17 -6.39
N TRP A 105 -0.78 -10.27 -5.50
CA TRP A 105 -2.19 -10.24 -5.86
C TRP A 105 -2.67 -8.86 -6.33
N ILE A 106 -2.15 -7.77 -5.78
CA ILE A 106 -2.51 -6.42 -6.26
C ILE A 106 -2.02 -6.22 -7.69
N ARG A 107 -0.82 -6.69 -8.04
CA ARG A 107 -0.32 -6.68 -9.41
C ARG A 107 -1.20 -7.50 -10.35
N ILE A 108 -1.65 -8.67 -9.93
CA ILE A 108 -2.53 -9.54 -10.73
C ILE A 108 -3.93 -8.93 -10.92
N LYS A 109 -4.52 -8.36 -9.87
CA LYS A 109 -5.92 -7.88 -9.87
C LYS A 109 -6.07 -6.44 -10.34
N TYR A 110 -5.06 -5.61 -10.11
CA TYR A 110 -5.02 -4.19 -10.47
C TYR A 110 -3.76 -3.87 -11.29
N PRO A 111 -3.52 -4.56 -12.43
CA PRO A 111 -2.31 -4.35 -13.24
C PRO A 111 -2.22 -2.95 -13.86
N HIS A 112 -3.33 -2.19 -13.85
CA HIS A 112 -3.40 -0.80 -14.31
C HIS A 112 -2.98 0.21 -13.24
N LEU A 113 -2.77 -0.24 -12.00
CA LEU A 113 -2.34 0.61 -10.87
C LEU A 113 -0.95 0.26 -10.34
N VAL A 114 -0.44 -0.95 -10.59
CA VAL A 114 0.83 -1.47 -10.05
C VAL A 114 1.57 -2.21 -11.16
N GLU A 115 2.86 -1.92 -11.31
CA GLU A 115 3.82 -2.49 -12.28
C GLU A 115 4.60 -3.72 -11.78
#